data_AF-A0A957IWT9-F1
#
_entry.id   AF-A0A957IWT9-F1
#
_cell.length_a   1.000
_cell.length_b   1.000
_cell.length_c   1.000
_cell.angle_alpha   90.00
_cell.angle_beta   90.00
_cell.angle_gamma   90.00
#
_symmetry.space_group_name_H-M   'P 1'
#
loop_
_entity.id
_entity.type
_entity.pdbx_description
1 polymer ?
#
loop_
_entity_poly.entity_id
_entity_poly.type
_entity_poly.pdbx_seq_one_letter_code
_entity_poly.pdbx_strand_id
1 'polypeptide(L)'
;LGQALYLDELDDALETIRGRTGIDQFALIGMDACLMGHVEVFAALAPHTQYGVASQEVEPALGWAYTSFLDALVRNPDMSPAQLAQGIVDTYIDEDQRIVDDQQRAEMLNRGSPMGGLFDLLLGGGGGGATMSAAQLAAQMGQNVTLTAVDLSQMPLLLDSLNSLALALQNADQPGVARARTYAQSFTSVFGSSVPPSYIDLGHFAQLLQQQAGGGVAAAAGDVLAAIETAVVAEKHGPQRPGATGISVYFPNSELYRNPATGPQSYTVIARRFAEASLWDDFLAFHYAGRGFEASARETAVPAAEAITRAPGAEAISVTPLQLSAAEVGPGETILMSTDITGQNIGYIYLFAGFVDQAANAIFVADSDYLESADTRELNGIFYPVWPEGETFTFEFAWEPVVFAISDGTTSEVALFSPETYGESFEEATYTVDGIYTYADGGEQRYARLLFQNGLLRQVLGFNNGESETGAPREIIPQSGDQFTILERWMDLDSSGGVMQVATQEGGTLTFGDQPFVWETLDAAAGTYVIGFIVSDLDGNRYPVYETVTVR
;
A
#
# COMPACT_ATOMS: atom_id res chain seq x y z
N LEU A 1 -7.58 2.88 -24.44
CA LEU A 1 -8.42 2.02 -23.58
C LEU A 1 -7.98 0.57 -23.80
N GLY A 2 -7.16 0.04 -22.91
CA GLY A 2 -6.79 -1.38 -22.93
C GLY A 2 -8.00 -2.26 -22.63
N GLN A 3 -7.95 -3.53 -23.04
CA GLN A 3 -8.91 -4.53 -22.58
C GLN A 3 -8.45 -5.05 -21.22
N ALA A 4 -9.36 -5.17 -20.26
CA ALA A 4 -9.15 -5.85 -18.98
C ALA A 4 -10.09 -7.06 -18.90
N LEU A 5 -9.75 -8.04 -18.07
CA LEU A 5 -10.59 -9.20 -17.75
C LEU A 5 -10.99 -9.08 -16.27
N TYR A 6 -12.26 -8.87 -15.99
CA TYR A 6 -12.77 -8.81 -14.62
C TYR A 6 -12.81 -10.21 -13.98
N LEU A 7 -12.88 -10.26 -12.65
CA LEU A 7 -12.81 -11.52 -11.90
C LEU A 7 -14.00 -12.45 -12.18
N ASP A 8 -15.20 -11.90 -12.35
CA ASP A 8 -16.40 -12.64 -12.75
C ASP A 8 -16.30 -13.17 -14.17
N GLU A 9 -15.70 -12.41 -15.09
CA GLU A 9 -15.41 -12.84 -16.45
C GLU A 9 -14.35 -13.97 -16.49
N LEU A 10 -13.34 -13.90 -15.62
CA LEU A 10 -12.33 -14.96 -15.46
C LEU A 10 -12.98 -16.26 -14.96
N ASP A 11 -13.85 -16.18 -13.96
CA ASP A 11 -14.63 -17.32 -13.45
C ASP A 11 -15.46 -17.98 -14.56
N ASP A 12 -16.25 -17.20 -15.29
CA ASP A 12 -17.08 -17.68 -16.41
C ASP A 12 -16.23 -18.30 -17.54
N ALA A 13 -15.06 -17.71 -17.82
CA ALA A 13 -14.13 -18.23 -18.81
C ALA A 13 -13.55 -19.59 -18.37
N LEU A 14 -13.13 -19.75 -17.11
CA LEU A 14 -12.62 -21.00 -16.57
C LEU A 14 -13.70 -22.10 -16.55
N GLU A 15 -14.93 -21.75 -16.20
CA GLU A 15 -16.08 -22.67 -16.28
C GLU A 15 -16.28 -23.16 -17.73
N THR A 16 -16.26 -22.23 -18.69
CA THR A 16 -16.39 -22.55 -20.10
C THR A 16 -15.26 -23.46 -20.60
N ILE A 17 -14.01 -23.21 -20.17
CA ILE A 17 -12.85 -24.03 -20.54
C ILE A 17 -13.01 -25.45 -20.01
N ARG A 18 -13.37 -25.62 -18.73
CA ARG A 18 -13.62 -26.94 -18.11
C ARG A 18 -14.72 -27.69 -18.85
N GLY A 19 -15.84 -27.03 -19.12
CA GLY A 19 -16.97 -27.61 -19.86
C GLY A 19 -16.62 -28.06 -21.28
N ARG A 20 -15.73 -27.35 -21.98
CA ARG A 20 -15.28 -27.70 -23.33
C ARG A 20 -14.21 -28.78 -23.37
N THR A 21 -13.31 -28.78 -22.40
CA THR A 21 -12.16 -29.71 -22.36
C THR A 21 -12.46 -31.02 -21.63
N GLY A 22 -13.48 -31.03 -20.77
CA GLY A 22 -13.77 -32.16 -19.87
C GLY A 22 -12.81 -32.24 -18.68
N ILE A 23 -12.00 -31.21 -18.44
CA ILE A 23 -11.17 -31.09 -17.24
C ILE A 23 -12.08 -30.82 -16.04
N ASP A 24 -12.07 -31.70 -15.06
CA ASP A 24 -12.85 -31.50 -13.83
C ASP A 24 -12.28 -30.36 -12.99
N GLN A 25 -10.99 -30.38 -12.65
CA GLN A 25 -10.28 -29.22 -12.09
C GLN A 25 -8.85 -29.18 -12.62
N PHE A 26 -8.32 -27.97 -12.79
CA PHE A 26 -6.89 -27.77 -13.00
C PHE A 26 -6.12 -28.14 -11.73
N ALA A 27 -4.97 -28.77 -11.88
CA ALA A 27 -4.10 -29.06 -10.74
C ALA A 27 -3.63 -27.78 -10.03
N LEU A 28 -3.33 -26.74 -10.81
CA LEU A 28 -2.85 -25.46 -10.31
C LEU A 28 -3.25 -24.35 -11.28
N ILE A 29 -3.64 -23.19 -10.76
CA ILE A 29 -3.68 -21.92 -11.48
C ILE A 29 -2.78 -20.93 -10.76
N GLY A 30 -1.83 -20.35 -11.49
CA GLY A 30 -0.94 -19.31 -10.99
C GLY A 30 -1.29 -17.96 -11.59
N MET A 31 -1.34 -16.93 -10.75
CA MET A 31 -1.56 -15.54 -11.11
C MET A 31 -0.24 -14.79 -10.92
N ASP A 32 0.65 -14.87 -11.92
CA ASP A 32 1.83 -13.99 -12.06
C ASP A 32 1.36 -12.62 -12.54
N ALA A 33 0.63 -11.96 -11.64
CA ALA A 33 -0.03 -10.68 -11.76
C ALA A 33 -0.16 -10.04 -10.36
N CYS A 34 0.09 -8.73 -10.32
CA CYS A 34 0.03 -7.92 -9.10
C CYS A 34 -1.35 -7.97 -8.44
N LEU A 35 -1.39 -7.92 -7.11
CA LEU A 35 -2.62 -7.73 -6.33
C LEU A 35 -3.70 -8.79 -6.67
N MET A 36 -3.31 -10.07 -6.67
CA MET A 36 -4.23 -11.19 -6.92
C MET A 36 -4.42 -12.11 -5.70
N GLY A 37 -3.65 -11.89 -4.62
CA GLY A 37 -3.66 -12.66 -3.36
C GLY A 37 -4.83 -12.30 -2.45
N HIS A 38 -6.04 -12.25 -2.99
CA HIS A 38 -7.26 -11.87 -2.29
C HIS A 38 -8.16 -13.10 -2.05
N VAL A 39 -8.85 -13.16 -0.91
CA VAL A 39 -9.83 -14.21 -0.63
C VAL A 39 -10.93 -14.27 -1.69
N GLU A 40 -11.30 -13.12 -2.26
CA GLU A 40 -12.23 -13.00 -3.39
C GLU A 40 -11.75 -13.74 -4.63
N VAL A 41 -10.47 -13.59 -4.97
CA VAL A 41 -9.84 -14.26 -6.13
C VAL A 41 -9.77 -15.76 -5.89
N PHE A 42 -9.30 -16.18 -4.71
CA PHE A 42 -9.22 -17.60 -4.36
C PHE A 42 -10.60 -18.28 -4.34
N ALA A 43 -11.65 -17.59 -3.88
CA ALA A 43 -13.02 -18.07 -3.95
C ALA A 43 -13.52 -18.26 -5.39
N ALA A 44 -13.18 -17.33 -6.30
CA ALA A 44 -13.50 -17.44 -7.73
C ALA A 44 -12.76 -18.62 -8.39
N LEU A 45 -11.51 -18.88 -8.01
CA LEU A 45 -10.69 -19.96 -8.56
C LEU A 45 -11.04 -21.35 -8.00
N ALA A 46 -11.54 -21.45 -6.77
CA ALA A 46 -11.73 -22.72 -6.05
C ALA A 46 -12.55 -23.80 -6.78
N PRO A 47 -13.61 -23.48 -7.54
CA PRO A 47 -14.33 -24.50 -8.32
C PRO A 47 -13.47 -25.07 -9.45
N HIS A 48 -12.48 -24.32 -9.94
CA HIS A 48 -11.75 -24.59 -11.16
C HIS A 48 -10.38 -25.21 -10.93
N THR A 49 -9.78 -25.03 -9.76
CA THR A 49 -8.44 -25.57 -9.49
C THR A 49 -8.26 -26.07 -8.05
N GLN A 50 -7.32 -27.00 -7.87
CA GLN A 50 -6.94 -27.52 -6.55
C GLN A 50 -6.03 -26.55 -5.80
N TYR A 51 -5.10 -25.87 -6.48
CA TYR A 51 -4.15 -24.94 -5.87
C TYR A 51 -4.11 -23.61 -6.62
N GLY A 52 -4.13 -22.52 -5.88
CA GLY A 52 -3.93 -21.15 -6.39
C GLY A 52 -2.58 -20.60 -5.95
N VAL A 53 -1.87 -19.88 -6.83
CA VAL A 53 -0.67 -19.12 -6.45
C VAL A 53 -0.85 -17.68 -6.86
N ALA A 54 -0.66 -16.73 -5.93
CA ALA A 54 -0.88 -15.30 -6.18
C ALA A 54 -0.13 -14.41 -5.16
N SER A 55 0.05 -13.13 -5.51
CA SER A 55 0.69 -12.11 -4.66
C SER A 55 -0.34 -11.12 -4.10
N GLN A 56 -0.25 -10.80 -2.80
CA GLN A 56 -1.03 -9.74 -2.17
C GLN A 56 -0.56 -8.33 -2.60
N GLU A 57 0.73 -8.21 -2.91
CA GLU A 57 1.40 -6.97 -3.32
C GLU A 57 1.70 -6.96 -4.84
N VAL A 58 2.16 -5.82 -5.36
CA VAL A 58 2.82 -5.70 -6.67
C VAL A 58 4.01 -6.66 -6.76
N GLU A 59 4.10 -7.37 -7.87
CA GLU A 59 5.21 -8.28 -8.15
C GLU A 59 6.30 -7.53 -8.93
N PRO A 60 7.60 -7.86 -8.71
CA PRO A 60 8.67 -7.31 -9.51
C PRO A 60 8.46 -7.63 -11.00
N ALA A 61 8.93 -6.75 -11.89
CA ALA A 61 8.87 -6.94 -13.34
C ALA A 61 9.60 -8.22 -13.82
N LEU A 62 10.40 -8.82 -12.93
CA LEU A 62 10.98 -10.13 -13.08
C LEU A 62 9.90 -11.20 -13.32
N GLY A 63 8.81 -11.19 -12.55
CA GLY A 63 7.85 -12.30 -12.45
C GLY A 63 8.44 -13.49 -11.68
N TRP A 64 7.91 -14.69 -11.93
CA TRP A 64 8.32 -15.88 -11.19
C TRP A 64 9.60 -16.53 -11.71
N ALA A 65 10.25 -17.36 -10.88
CA ALA A 65 11.45 -18.12 -11.21
C ALA A 65 11.13 -19.36 -12.10
N TYR A 66 10.52 -19.15 -13.27
CA TYR A 66 10.02 -20.19 -14.17
C TYR A 66 11.00 -21.31 -14.45
N THR A 67 12.27 -20.98 -14.73
CA THR A 67 13.29 -21.99 -15.02
C THR A 67 13.47 -22.95 -13.84
N SER A 68 13.51 -22.46 -12.60
CA SER A 68 13.78 -23.32 -11.43
C SER A 68 12.63 -24.29 -11.16
N PHE A 69 11.41 -23.80 -10.95
CA PHE A 69 10.30 -24.68 -10.58
C PHE A 69 9.88 -25.61 -11.73
N LEU A 70 10.00 -25.18 -13.00
CA LEU A 70 9.74 -26.06 -14.15
C LEU A 70 10.84 -27.12 -14.31
N ASP A 71 12.11 -26.80 -14.03
CA ASP A 71 13.18 -27.80 -14.02
C ASP A 71 12.98 -28.84 -12.90
N ALA A 72 12.42 -28.43 -11.76
CA ALA A 72 12.03 -29.36 -10.71
C ALA A 72 10.93 -30.32 -11.19
N LEU A 73 9.92 -29.81 -11.90
CA LEU A 73 8.86 -30.62 -12.52
C LEU A 73 9.39 -31.56 -13.62
N VAL A 74 10.32 -31.11 -14.46
CA VAL A 74 10.96 -31.96 -15.48
C VAL A 74 11.75 -33.10 -14.84
N ARG A 75 12.45 -32.83 -13.73
CA ARG A 75 13.22 -33.84 -12.98
C ARG A 75 12.33 -34.80 -12.20
N ASN A 76 11.17 -34.35 -11.75
CA ASN A 76 10.20 -35.15 -11.00
C ASN A 76 8.77 -34.90 -11.51
N PRO A 77 8.38 -35.50 -12.66
CA PRO A 77 7.05 -35.30 -13.22
C PRO A 77 5.92 -35.90 -12.37
N ASP A 78 6.26 -36.74 -11.38
CA ASP A 78 5.33 -37.33 -10.43
C ASP A 78 5.10 -36.44 -9.18
N MET A 79 5.68 -35.24 -9.12
CA MET A 79 5.47 -34.33 -8.00
C MET A 79 3.98 -33.95 -7.86
N SER A 80 3.51 -33.82 -6.62
CA SER A 80 2.12 -33.44 -6.39
C SER A 80 1.87 -31.98 -6.80
N PRO A 81 0.61 -31.61 -7.12
CA PRO A 81 0.26 -30.21 -7.37
C PRO A 81 0.65 -29.28 -6.21
N ALA A 82 0.53 -29.73 -4.96
CA ALA A 82 0.97 -28.99 -3.78
C ALA A 82 2.50 -28.74 -3.78
N GLN A 83 3.30 -29.75 -4.14
CA GLN A 83 4.75 -29.61 -4.24
C GLN A 83 5.15 -28.63 -5.35
N LEU A 84 4.41 -28.64 -6.47
CA LEU A 84 4.62 -27.66 -7.54
C LEU A 84 4.25 -26.24 -7.09
N ALA A 85 3.10 -26.07 -6.43
CA ALA A 85 2.66 -24.77 -5.90
C ALA A 85 3.65 -24.20 -4.90
N GLN A 86 4.07 -25.02 -3.93
CA GLN A 86 5.11 -24.67 -2.97
C GLN A 86 6.43 -24.31 -3.67
N GLY A 87 6.85 -25.08 -4.68
CA GLY A 87 8.07 -24.81 -5.43
C GLY A 87 8.06 -23.45 -6.14
N ILE A 88 6.90 -22.97 -6.60
CA ILE A 88 6.78 -21.62 -7.17
C ILE A 88 7.11 -20.56 -6.10
N VAL A 89 6.56 -20.70 -4.89
CA VAL A 89 6.78 -19.76 -3.77
C VAL A 89 8.22 -19.83 -3.26
N ASP A 90 8.72 -21.04 -3.00
CA ASP A 90 10.06 -21.25 -2.44
C ASP A 90 11.16 -20.70 -3.36
N THR A 91 10.98 -20.80 -4.68
CA THR A 91 11.97 -20.35 -5.68
C THR A 91 11.82 -18.88 -6.07
N TYR A 92 10.71 -18.24 -5.68
CA TYR A 92 10.37 -16.88 -6.11
C TYR A 92 11.50 -15.90 -5.78
N ILE A 93 11.99 -15.19 -6.80
CA ILE A 93 13.16 -14.28 -6.78
C ILE A 93 14.49 -15.02 -6.56
N ASP A 94 14.62 -15.82 -5.51
CA ASP A 94 15.91 -16.34 -5.06
C ASP A 94 16.59 -17.25 -6.10
N GLU A 95 15.79 -17.95 -6.91
CA GLU A 95 16.28 -18.88 -7.93
C GLU A 95 15.94 -18.44 -9.37
N ASP A 96 15.54 -17.18 -9.58
CA ASP A 96 15.32 -16.69 -10.95
C ASP A 96 16.62 -16.75 -11.75
N GLN A 97 16.54 -17.25 -12.99
CA GLN A 97 17.71 -17.45 -13.84
C GLN A 97 18.48 -16.15 -14.10
N ARG A 98 17.79 -15.00 -14.19
CA ARG A 98 18.43 -13.68 -14.36
C ARG A 98 19.17 -13.22 -13.10
N ILE A 99 18.88 -13.85 -11.96
CA ILE A 99 19.54 -13.61 -10.69
C ILE A 99 20.67 -14.62 -10.48
N VAL A 100 20.45 -15.93 -10.67
CA VAL A 100 21.46 -16.95 -10.33
C VAL A 100 22.52 -17.16 -11.41
N ASP A 101 22.23 -16.91 -12.68
CA ASP A 101 23.20 -17.03 -13.77
C ASP A 101 24.12 -15.79 -13.82
N ASP A 102 25.44 -16.00 -13.73
CA ASP A 102 26.41 -14.91 -13.67
C ASP A 102 26.39 -14.01 -14.92
N GLN A 103 26.14 -14.58 -16.10
CA GLN A 103 26.12 -13.80 -17.34
C GLN A 103 24.82 -13.01 -17.44
N GLN A 104 23.66 -13.62 -17.18
CA GLN A 104 22.38 -12.91 -17.23
C GLN A 104 22.27 -11.85 -16.13
N ARG A 105 22.79 -12.15 -14.93
CA ARG A 105 22.90 -11.17 -13.85
C ARG A 105 23.78 -10.02 -14.28
N ALA A 106 24.95 -10.28 -14.86
CA ALA A 106 25.79 -9.23 -15.41
C ALA A 106 25.06 -8.43 -16.51
N GLU A 107 24.35 -9.07 -17.44
CA GLU A 107 23.58 -8.38 -18.49
C GLU A 107 22.44 -7.51 -17.93
N MET A 108 21.81 -7.92 -16.84
CA MET A 108 20.78 -7.13 -16.15
C MET A 108 21.40 -5.91 -15.46
N LEU A 109 22.56 -6.09 -14.82
CA LEU A 109 23.26 -5.04 -14.09
C LEU A 109 24.03 -4.05 -15.01
N ASN A 110 24.50 -4.51 -16.16
CA ASN A 110 25.47 -3.81 -17.01
C ASN A 110 24.83 -3.00 -18.16
N ARG A 111 23.49 -2.86 -18.19
CA ARG A 111 22.75 -2.11 -19.23
C ARG A 111 22.70 -0.58 -19.00
N GLY A 112 23.64 0.00 -18.24
CA GLY A 112 23.53 1.42 -17.87
C GLY A 112 22.20 1.71 -17.14
N SER A 113 21.68 0.71 -16.42
CA SER A 113 20.51 0.92 -15.57
C SER A 113 20.99 1.59 -14.28
N PRO A 114 20.26 2.61 -13.76
CA PRO A 114 20.51 3.18 -12.44
C PRO A 114 20.54 2.12 -11.32
N MET A 115 19.91 0.96 -11.56
CA MET A 115 20.01 -0.20 -10.66
C MET A 115 21.47 -0.65 -10.50
N GLY A 116 22.24 -0.73 -11.60
CA GLY A 116 23.68 -1.03 -11.56
C GLY A 116 24.48 -0.05 -10.70
N GLY A 117 24.17 1.26 -10.80
CA GLY A 117 24.76 2.30 -9.95
C GLY A 117 24.36 2.21 -8.48
N LEU A 118 23.09 1.91 -8.20
CA LEU A 118 22.59 1.69 -6.84
C LEU A 118 23.38 0.59 -6.15
N PHE A 119 23.72 -0.45 -6.88
CA PHE A 119 24.51 -1.56 -6.35
C PHE A 119 25.97 -1.18 -6.08
N ASP A 120 26.61 -0.38 -6.95
CA ASP A 120 27.97 0.11 -6.69
C ASP A 120 28.01 0.95 -5.39
N LEU A 121 26.98 1.80 -5.20
CA LEU A 121 26.81 2.64 -4.01
C LEU A 121 26.60 1.80 -2.73
N LEU A 122 25.69 0.83 -2.76
CA LEU A 122 25.39 -0.03 -1.60
C LEU A 122 26.55 -0.94 -1.18
N LEU A 123 27.44 -1.32 -2.10
CA LEU A 123 28.56 -2.21 -1.84
C LEU A 123 29.89 -1.48 -1.57
N GLY A 124 29.87 -0.14 -1.52
CA GLY A 124 31.06 0.69 -1.27
C GLY A 124 32.14 0.55 -2.36
N GLY A 125 31.73 0.20 -3.58
CA GLY A 125 32.61 -0.06 -4.72
C GLY A 125 33.00 1.24 -5.41
N GLY A 126 34.27 1.62 -5.36
CA GLY A 126 34.82 2.63 -6.25
C GLY A 126 35.20 1.98 -7.59
N GLY A 127 34.32 1.98 -8.58
CA GLY A 127 34.68 1.83 -10.01
C GLY A 127 35.54 0.60 -10.36
N GLY A 128 35.27 -0.56 -9.76
CA GLY A 128 36.20 -1.69 -9.78
C GLY A 128 35.58 -3.08 -9.67
N GLY A 129 34.61 -3.42 -10.52
CA GLY A 129 34.33 -4.82 -10.89
C GLY A 129 33.81 -5.77 -9.80
N ALA A 130 33.29 -5.28 -8.67
CA ALA A 130 32.57 -6.12 -7.72
C ALA A 130 31.18 -6.45 -8.30
N THR A 131 31.03 -7.63 -8.88
CA THR A 131 29.72 -8.12 -9.31
C THR A 131 28.90 -8.48 -8.07
N MET A 132 27.71 -7.89 -7.94
CA MET A 132 26.77 -8.27 -6.90
C MET A 132 26.50 -9.78 -6.97
N SER A 133 26.54 -10.45 -5.82
CA SER A 133 26.19 -11.87 -5.75
C SER A 133 24.70 -12.08 -6.00
N ALA A 134 24.30 -13.28 -6.44
CA ALA A 134 22.90 -13.65 -6.58
C ALA A 134 22.10 -13.39 -5.29
N ALA A 135 22.68 -13.73 -4.13
CA ALA A 135 22.04 -13.53 -2.83
C ALA A 135 21.78 -12.05 -2.50
N GLN A 136 22.72 -11.16 -2.82
CA GLN A 136 22.55 -9.72 -2.61
C GLN A 136 21.48 -9.13 -3.54
N LEU A 137 21.45 -9.57 -4.80
CA LEU A 137 20.44 -9.14 -5.77
C LEU A 137 19.05 -9.62 -5.38
N ALA A 138 18.92 -10.90 -5.01
CA ALA A 138 17.68 -11.48 -4.53
C ALA A 138 17.17 -10.75 -3.28
N ALA A 139 18.06 -10.45 -2.33
CA ALA A 139 17.71 -9.70 -1.12
C ALA A 139 17.20 -8.28 -1.44
N GLN A 140 17.74 -7.61 -2.46
CA GLN A 140 17.26 -6.29 -2.88
C GLN A 140 15.90 -6.38 -3.60
N MET A 141 15.74 -7.34 -4.52
CA MET A 141 14.50 -7.51 -5.28
C MET A 141 13.36 -8.08 -4.43
N GLY A 142 13.70 -8.80 -3.35
CA GLY A 142 12.76 -9.39 -2.41
C GLY A 142 12.37 -8.49 -1.24
N GLN A 143 12.63 -7.18 -1.29
CA GLN A 143 12.26 -6.25 -0.20
C GLN A 143 10.74 -6.04 -0.10
N ASN A 144 10.11 -5.70 -1.23
CA ASN A 144 8.69 -5.32 -1.35
C ASN A 144 7.87 -6.36 -2.11
N VAL A 145 7.84 -7.60 -1.63
CA VAL A 145 7.19 -8.70 -2.36
C VAL A 145 6.35 -9.55 -1.44
N THR A 146 5.35 -10.20 -2.02
CA THR A 146 4.61 -11.29 -1.39
C THR A 146 4.38 -12.39 -2.42
N LEU A 147 4.24 -13.65 -2.00
CA LEU A 147 3.70 -14.72 -2.83
C LEU A 147 3.17 -15.82 -1.93
N THR A 148 1.96 -16.32 -2.22
CA THR A 148 1.38 -17.44 -1.49
C THR A 148 0.91 -18.54 -2.43
N ALA A 149 0.96 -19.78 -1.95
CA ALA A 149 0.31 -20.94 -2.52
C ALA A 149 -0.79 -21.42 -1.58
N VAL A 150 -2.01 -21.54 -2.09
CA VAL A 150 -3.21 -21.88 -1.31
C VAL A 150 -3.84 -23.18 -1.83
N ASP A 151 -4.15 -24.11 -0.93
CA ASP A 151 -4.98 -25.28 -1.19
C ASP A 151 -6.45 -24.87 -1.23
N LEU A 152 -7.00 -24.79 -2.44
CA LEU A 152 -8.36 -24.30 -2.64
C LEU A 152 -9.44 -25.31 -2.24
N SER A 153 -9.08 -26.55 -1.92
CA SER A 153 -10.00 -27.48 -1.25
C SER A 153 -10.37 -27.02 0.16
N GLN A 154 -9.55 -26.15 0.78
CA GLN A 154 -9.79 -25.57 2.10
C GLN A 154 -10.60 -24.27 2.07
N MET A 155 -10.93 -23.74 0.88
CA MET A 155 -11.73 -22.53 0.77
C MET A 155 -13.10 -22.60 1.47
N PRO A 156 -13.84 -23.72 1.45
CA PRO A 156 -15.08 -23.83 2.23
C PRO A 156 -14.86 -23.60 3.74
N LEU A 157 -13.77 -24.13 4.31
CA LEU A 157 -13.43 -23.91 5.72
C LEU A 157 -13.10 -22.44 6.01
N LEU A 158 -12.32 -21.80 5.13
CA LEU A 158 -11.96 -20.39 5.26
C LEU A 158 -13.18 -19.47 5.12
N LEU A 159 -14.09 -19.75 4.18
CA LEU A 159 -15.31 -18.98 4.03
C LEU A 159 -16.26 -19.19 5.22
N ASP A 160 -16.37 -20.40 5.75
CA ASP A 160 -17.19 -20.68 6.94
C ASP A 160 -16.67 -19.97 8.20
N SER A 161 -15.35 -19.92 8.39
CA SER A 161 -14.73 -19.17 9.49
C SER A 161 -14.88 -17.65 9.30
N LEU A 162 -14.70 -17.15 8.07
CA LEU A 162 -14.94 -15.74 7.75
C LEU A 162 -16.40 -15.34 7.96
N ASN A 163 -17.36 -16.21 7.62
CA ASN A 163 -18.78 -16.00 7.88
C ASN A 163 -19.09 -15.94 9.38
N SER A 164 -18.44 -16.79 10.16
CA SER A 164 -18.54 -16.77 11.63
C SER A 164 -17.96 -15.48 12.20
N LEU A 165 -16.85 -14.98 11.65
CA LEU A 165 -16.28 -13.69 12.01
C LEU A 165 -17.22 -12.53 11.65
N ALA A 166 -17.75 -12.48 10.43
CA ALA A 166 -18.71 -11.47 9.98
C ALA A 166 -19.92 -11.38 10.93
N LEU A 167 -20.48 -12.52 11.34
CA LEU A 167 -21.58 -12.58 12.32
C LEU A 167 -21.16 -12.05 13.69
N ALA A 168 -19.97 -12.43 14.18
CA ALA A 168 -19.46 -11.94 15.45
C ALA A 168 -19.25 -10.42 15.43
N LEU A 169 -18.77 -9.88 14.31
CA LEU A 169 -18.51 -8.45 14.12
C LEU A 169 -19.78 -7.59 14.21
N GLN A 170 -20.98 -8.12 13.96
CA GLN A 170 -22.22 -7.36 14.18
C GLN A 170 -22.42 -6.91 15.64
N ASN A 171 -21.86 -7.68 16.58
CA ASN A 171 -21.95 -7.41 18.01
C ASN A 171 -20.68 -6.75 18.57
N ALA A 172 -19.72 -6.43 17.70
CA ALA A 172 -18.47 -5.78 18.07
C ALA A 172 -18.61 -4.26 18.16
N ASP A 173 -17.68 -3.64 18.88
CA ASP A 173 -17.49 -2.20 18.82
C ASP A 173 -16.98 -1.80 17.43
N GLN A 174 -17.81 -1.10 16.65
CA GLN A 174 -17.49 -0.79 15.25
C GLN A 174 -16.33 0.20 15.08
N PRO A 175 -16.15 1.22 15.94
CA PRO A 175 -14.91 1.99 16.00
C PRO A 175 -13.66 1.13 16.22
N GLY A 176 -13.69 0.18 17.15
CA GLY A 176 -12.61 -0.79 17.34
C GLY A 176 -12.34 -1.65 16.09
N VAL A 177 -13.37 -2.03 15.34
CA VAL A 177 -13.20 -2.73 14.05
C VAL A 177 -12.56 -1.82 12.99
N ALA A 178 -12.97 -0.55 12.91
CA ALA A 178 -12.36 0.43 12.02
C ALA A 178 -10.89 0.72 12.39
N ARG A 179 -10.55 0.65 13.69
CA ARG A 179 -9.17 0.73 14.18
C ARG A 179 -8.33 -0.45 13.73
N ALA A 180 -8.84 -1.67 13.92
CA ALA A 180 -8.18 -2.88 13.43
C ALA A 180 -8.00 -2.85 11.91
N ARG A 181 -8.99 -2.34 11.14
CA ARG A 181 -8.86 -2.11 9.69
C ARG A 181 -7.73 -1.13 9.37
N THR A 182 -7.68 0.01 10.06
CA THR A 182 -6.73 1.10 9.79
C THR A 182 -5.28 0.66 10.01
N TYR A 183 -5.04 -0.20 11.00
CA TYR A 183 -3.70 -0.67 11.35
C TYR A 183 -3.35 -2.05 10.80
N ALA A 184 -4.28 -2.69 10.07
CA ALA A 184 -3.98 -3.93 9.37
C ALA A 184 -2.95 -3.67 8.27
N GLN A 185 -2.16 -4.69 7.91
CA GLN A 185 -1.18 -4.56 6.85
C GLN A 185 -1.94 -4.24 5.58
N SER A 186 -1.49 -3.24 4.83
CA SER A 186 -2.14 -2.87 3.58
C SER A 186 -1.19 -3.01 2.41
N PHE A 187 -1.79 -3.15 1.23
CA PHE A 187 -1.07 -3.32 -0.03
C PHE A 187 -1.33 -2.13 -0.94
N THR A 188 -0.54 -2.01 -2.02
CA THR A 188 -0.62 -0.88 -2.95
C THR A 188 -2.07 -0.54 -3.34
N SER A 189 -2.49 0.71 -3.11
CA SER A 189 -3.82 1.19 -3.46
C SER A 189 -3.95 1.42 -4.97
N VAL A 190 -5.01 0.86 -5.57
CA VAL A 190 -5.40 1.12 -6.96
C VAL A 190 -6.42 2.26 -7.09
N PHE A 191 -6.85 2.83 -5.97
CA PHE A 191 -7.88 3.88 -5.88
C PHE A 191 -7.29 5.29 -5.63
N GLY A 192 -5.96 5.41 -5.67
CA GLY A 192 -5.23 6.64 -5.33
C GLY A 192 -4.80 6.71 -3.86
N SER A 193 -4.07 7.77 -3.53
CA SER A 193 -3.49 8.08 -2.21
C SER A 193 -4.33 9.06 -1.40
N SER A 194 -5.36 9.66 -2.00
CA SER A 194 -6.29 10.54 -1.30
C SER A 194 -7.19 9.81 -0.30
N VAL A 195 -7.27 8.48 -0.41
CA VAL A 195 -8.05 7.60 0.45
C VAL A 195 -7.16 6.49 1.01
N PRO A 196 -7.43 5.98 2.23
CA PRO A 196 -6.69 4.85 2.76
C PRO A 196 -6.76 3.62 1.85
N PRO A 197 -5.67 2.84 1.72
CA PRO A 197 -5.71 1.54 1.05
C PRO A 197 -6.85 0.66 1.57
N SER A 198 -7.41 -0.14 0.66
CA SER A 198 -8.63 -0.93 0.94
C SER A 198 -8.41 -2.44 0.89
N TYR A 199 -7.29 -2.90 0.35
CA TYR A 199 -6.91 -4.30 0.45
C TYR A 199 -5.98 -4.44 1.65
N ILE A 200 -6.46 -5.17 2.65
CA ILE A 200 -5.73 -5.40 3.89
C ILE A 200 -5.49 -6.90 4.10
N ASP A 201 -4.43 -7.24 4.79
CA ASP A 201 -4.13 -8.62 5.16
C ASP A 201 -5.19 -9.16 6.13
N LEU A 202 -5.86 -10.26 5.73
CA LEU A 202 -6.97 -10.84 6.49
C LEU A 202 -6.47 -11.44 7.81
N GLY A 203 -5.29 -12.06 7.81
CA GLY A 203 -4.67 -12.62 9.01
C GLY A 203 -4.24 -11.52 9.98
N HIS A 204 -3.56 -10.48 9.52
CA HIS A 204 -3.15 -9.37 10.39
C HIS A 204 -4.37 -8.65 10.98
N PHE A 205 -5.41 -8.41 10.18
CA PHE A 205 -6.68 -7.88 10.66
C PHE A 205 -7.30 -8.77 11.75
N ALA A 206 -7.34 -10.09 11.55
CA ALA A 206 -7.84 -11.03 12.55
C ALA A 206 -7.02 -11.00 13.85
N GLN A 207 -5.68 -10.90 13.77
CA GLN A 207 -4.81 -10.80 14.95
C GLN A 207 -5.05 -9.50 15.72
N LEU A 208 -5.24 -8.37 15.04
CA LEU A 208 -5.61 -7.10 15.66
C LEU A 208 -6.96 -7.21 16.39
N LEU A 209 -7.96 -7.84 15.75
CA LEU A 209 -9.24 -8.12 16.40
C LEU A 209 -9.09 -9.04 17.63
N GLN A 210 -8.20 -10.02 17.62
CA GLN A 210 -7.93 -10.84 18.81
C GLN A 210 -7.36 -10.05 19.99
N GLN A 211 -6.52 -9.05 19.72
CA GLN A 211 -5.94 -8.20 20.75
C GLN A 211 -6.93 -7.17 21.29
N GLN A 212 -7.77 -6.62 20.41
CA GLN A 212 -8.62 -5.48 20.72
C GLN A 212 -10.05 -5.88 21.13
N ALA A 213 -10.57 -7.00 20.61
CA ALA A 213 -11.93 -7.46 20.87
C ALA A 213 -11.96 -8.59 21.92
N GLY A 214 -13.00 -8.60 22.74
CA GLY A 214 -13.25 -9.67 23.71
C GLY A 214 -14.27 -10.71 23.22
N GLY A 215 -14.30 -11.86 23.89
CA GLY A 215 -15.39 -12.83 23.73
C GLY A 215 -15.46 -13.48 22.35
N GLY A 216 -16.64 -13.45 21.72
CA GLY A 216 -16.93 -14.19 20.48
C GLY A 216 -16.14 -13.71 19.25
N VAL A 217 -15.77 -12.42 19.20
CA VAL A 217 -15.00 -11.87 18.07
C VAL A 217 -13.58 -12.42 18.06
N ALA A 218 -12.90 -12.45 19.22
CA ALA A 218 -11.54 -12.98 19.32
C ALA A 218 -11.48 -14.49 19.00
N ALA A 219 -12.52 -15.24 19.39
CA ALA A 219 -12.63 -16.65 19.03
C ALA A 219 -12.78 -16.84 17.51
N ALA A 220 -13.74 -16.13 16.89
CA ALA A 220 -13.96 -16.22 15.46
C ALA A 220 -12.75 -15.74 14.63
N ALA A 221 -12.05 -14.70 15.09
CA ALA A 221 -10.80 -14.26 14.48
C ALA A 221 -9.70 -15.33 14.58
N GLY A 222 -9.64 -16.07 15.69
CA GLY A 222 -8.76 -17.23 15.83
C GLY A 222 -9.09 -18.37 14.87
N ASP A 223 -10.37 -18.62 14.64
CA ASP A 223 -10.82 -19.63 13.67
C ASP A 223 -10.46 -19.25 12.22
N VAL A 224 -10.52 -17.95 11.88
CA VAL A 224 -10.03 -17.43 10.59
C VAL A 224 -8.52 -17.67 10.45
N LEU A 225 -7.73 -17.35 11.47
CA LEU A 225 -6.28 -17.58 11.45
C LEU A 225 -5.92 -19.07 11.26
N ALA A 226 -6.61 -19.96 11.97
CA ALA A 226 -6.41 -21.41 11.83
C ALA A 226 -6.82 -21.91 10.43
N ALA A 227 -7.87 -21.32 9.84
CA ALA A 227 -8.28 -21.65 8.48
C ALA A 227 -7.28 -21.16 7.43
N ILE A 228 -6.69 -19.97 7.59
CA ILE A 228 -5.60 -19.47 6.75
C ILE A 228 -4.39 -20.41 6.86
N GLU A 229 -3.96 -20.76 8.07
CA GLU A 229 -2.84 -21.69 8.30
C GLU A 229 -3.08 -23.07 7.66
N THR A 230 -4.33 -23.53 7.64
CA THR A 230 -4.71 -24.80 7.00
C THR A 230 -4.73 -24.71 5.47
N ALA A 231 -5.13 -23.56 4.92
CA ALA A 231 -5.25 -23.35 3.48
C ALA A 231 -3.91 -22.99 2.82
N VAL A 232 -3.05 -22.23 3.49
CA VAL A 232 -1.77 -21.76 2.94
C VAL A 232 -0.75 -22.89 2.99
N VAL A 233 -0.31 -23.33 1.81
CA VAL A 233 0.72 -24.36 1.63
C VAL A 233 2.12 -23.78 1.77
N ALA A 234 2.31 -22.57 1.24
CA ALA A 234 3.56 -21.82 1.31
C ALA A 234 3.27 -20.32 1.25
N GLU A 235 4.07 -19.53 1.94
CA GLU A 235 3.97 -18.07 1.97
C GLU A 235 5.40 -17.50 2.03
N LYS A 236 5.62 -16.44 1.27
CA LYS A 236 6.87 -15.67 1.26
C LYS A 236 6.53 -14.19 1.17
N HIS A 237 7.10 -13.40 2.06
CA HIS A 237 7.08 -11.94 1.96
C HIS A 237 8.45 -11.32 2.24
N GLY A 238 8.64 -10.13 1.69
CA GLY A 238 9.80 -9.30 1.95
C GLY A 238 9.68 -8.50 3.25
N PRO A 239 10.80 -7.98 3.79
CA PRO A 239 10.82 -7.18 5.02
C PRO A 239 9.99 -5.89 4.95
N GLN A 240 9.64 -5.37 3.77
CA GLN A 240 8.77 -4.19 3.61
C GLN A 240 7.27 -4.56 3.57
N ARG A 241 6.93 -5.85 3.67
CA ARG A 241 5.56 -6.34 3.86
C ARG A 241 5.47 -7.20 5.12
N PRO A 242 5.89 -6.67 6.30
CA PRO A 242 5.81 -7.42 7.55
C PRO A 242 4.36 -7.80 7.85
N GLY A 243 4.16 -8.89 8.58
CA GLY A 243 2.82 -9.32 8.99
C GLY A 243 1.90 -9.82 7.88
N ALA A 244 2.38 -9.93 6.63
CA ALA A 244 1.63 -10.58 5.55
C ALA A 244 1.40 -12.06 5.89
N THR A 245 0.19 -12.57 5.62
CA THR A 245 -0.23 -13.95 5.93
C THR A 245 -0.63 -14.75 4.68
N GLY A 246 -0.45 -14.16 3.49
CA GLY A 246 -0.73 -14.77 2.20
C GLY A 246 -2.10 -14.42 1.63
N ILE A 247 -3.08 -14.05 2.47
CA ILE A 247 -4.46 -13.81 2.02
C ILE A 247 -4.94 -12.44 2.50
N SER A 248 -5.32 -11.59 1.56
CA SER A 248 -5.93 -10.29 1.82
C SER A 248 -7.44 -10.28 1.55
N VAL A 249 -8.12 -9.23 2.00
CA VAL A 249 -9.56 -9.01 1.80
C VAL A 249 -9.81 -7.53 1.46
N TYR A 250 -10.84 -7.26 0.65
CA TYR A 250 -11.30 -5.89 0.43
C TYR A 250 -12.09 -5.37 1.64
N PHE A 251 -11.55 -4.36 2.32
CA PHE A 251 -12.19 -3.59 3.38
C PHE A 251 -12.02 -2.08 3.11
N PRO A 252 -12.95 -1.45 2.35
CA PRO A 252 -12.89 -0.01 2.05
C PRO A 252 -13.08 0.85 3.30
N ASN A 253 -12.83 2.17 3.21
CA ASN A 253 -13.35 3.13 4.19
C ASN A 253 -14.78 3.58 3.78
N SER A 254 -15.41 4.47 4.55
CA SER A 254 -16.78 4.89 4.25
C SER A 254 -16.91 5.64 2.92
N GLU A 255 -15.88 6.39 2.52
CA GLU A 255 -15.85 7.10 1.23
C GLU A 255 -15.88 6.14 0.05
N LEU A 256 -14.97 5.17 0.03
CA LEU A 256 -14.88 4.16 -1.03
C LEU A 256 -16.11 3.25 -1.05
N TYR A 257 -16.68 2.92 0.10
CA TYR A 257 -17.89 2.11 0.14
C TYR A 257 -19.13 2.84 -0.41
N ARG A 258 -19.21 4.17 -0.25
CA ARG A 258 -20.30 4.99 -0.83
C ARG A 258 -20.20 5.16 -2.35
N ASN A 259 -18.98 5.15 -2.89
CA ASN A 259 -18.75 5.37 -4.31
C ASN A 259 -19.24 4.16 -5.12
N PRO A 260 -20.18 4.31 -6.08
CA PRO A 260 -20.72 3.17 -6.84
C PRO A 260 -19.69 2.36 -7.62
N ALA A 261 -18.53 2.94 -7.96
CA ALA A 261 -17.47 2.26 -8.70
C ALA A 261 -16.61 1.32 -7.84
N THR A 262 -16.56 1.56 -6.53
CA THR A 262 -15.72 0.83 -5.55
C THR A 262 -16.54 0.15 -4.46
N GLY A 263 -17.76 0.62 -4.23
CA GLY A 263 -18.70 0.14 -3.24
C GLY A 263 -19.50 -1.09 -3.69
N PRO A 264 -20.61 -1.40 -3.00
CA PRO A 264 -21.30 -2.67 -3.14
C PRO A 264 -21.85 -2.93 -4.55
N GLN A 265 -22.22 -1.89 -5.30
CA GLN A 265 -22.75 -2.03 -6.67
C GLN A 265 -21.72 -2.61 -7.65
N SER A 266 -20.44 -2.37 -7.41
CA SER A 266 -19.32 -2.88 -8.22
C SER A 266 -18.77 -4.16 -7.60
N TYR A 267 -18.49 -4.13 -6.29
CA TYR A 267 -17.84 -5.22 -5.57
C TYR A 267 -18.62 -6.54 -5.66
N THR A 268 -19.94 -6.55 -5.43
CA THR A 268 -20.72 -7.79 -5.45
C THR A 268 -20.92 -8.37 -6.85
N VAL A 269 -20.66 -7.58 -7.90
CA VAL A 269 -20.69 -8.04 -9.29
C VAL A 269 -19.35 -8.66 -9.66
N ILE A 270 -18.25 -7.96 -9.39
CA ILE A 270 -16.89 -8.42 -9.74
C ILE A 270 -16.50 -9.64 -8.89
N ALA A 271 -16.75 -9.61 -7.58
CA ALA A 271 -16.47 -10.70 -6.65
C ALA A 271 -17.69 -11.62 -6.46
N ARG A 272 -18.53 -11.81 -7.51
CA ARG A 272 -19.83 -12.50 -7.44
C ARG A 272 -19.81 -13.80 -6.64
N ARG A 273 -18.91 -14.73 -6.96
CA ARG A 273 -18.86 -16.04 -6.29
C ARG A 273 -18.53 -15.93 -4.80
N PHE A 274 -17.67 -14.98 -4.43
CA PHE A 274 -17.34 -14.71 -3.03
C PHE A 274 -18.52 -14.06 -2.30
N ALA A 275 -19.17 -13.06 -2.91
CA ALA A 275 -20.35 -12.41 -2.33
C ALA A 275 -21.55 -13.37 -2.18
N GLU A 276 -21.69 -14.38 -3.05
CA GLU A 276 -22.74 -15.40 -2.94
C GLU A 276 -22.44 -16.47 -1.86
N ALA A 277 -21.18 -16.65 -1.49
CA ALA A 277 -20.72 -17.70 -0.57
C ALA A 277 -20.32 -17.17 0.83
N SER A 278 -20.06 -15.88 0.94
CA SER A 278 -19.62 -15.23 2.18
C SER A 278 -20.70 -14.30 2.75
N LEU A 279 -20.52 -13.89 3.99
CA LEU A 279 -21.29 -12.85 4.69
C LEU A 279 -20.48 -11.54 4.81
N TRP A 280 -19.40 -11.41 4.03
CA TRP A 280 -18.51 -10.27 4.16
C TRP A 280 -19.15 -8.98 3.61
N ASP A 281 -19.85 -9.06 2.48
CA ASP A 281 -20.62 -7.95 1.94
C ASP A 281 -21.81 -7.58 2.83
N ASP A 282 -22.47 -8.57 3.46
CA ASP A 282 -23.46 -8.35 4.51
C ASP A 282 -22.86 -7.61 5.72
N PHE A 283 -21.65 -8.00 6.15
CA PHE A 283 -20.92 -7.27 7.19
C PHE A 283 -20.59 -5.84 6.77
N LEU A 284 -20.11 -5.60 5.56
CA LEU A 284 -19.85 -4.24 5.07
C LEU A 284 -21.15 -3.41 5.04
N ALA A 285 -22.27 -3.99 4.60
CA ALA A 285 -23.57 -3.34 4.63
C ALA A 285 -24.05 -3.06 6.07
N PHE A 286 -23.78 -3.94 7.03
CA PHE A 286 -24.00 -3.64 8.44
C PHE A 286 -23.11 -2.49 8.91
N HIS A 287 -21.81 -2.57 8.66
CA HIS A 287 -20.80 -1.62 9.13
C HIS A 287 -21.12 -0.18 8.68
N TYR A 288 -21.50 -0.01 7.41
CA TYR A 288 -21.75 1.32 6.83
C TYR A 288 -23.23 1.73 6.71
N ALA A 289 -24.18 0.80 6.69
CA ALA A 289 -25.61 1.11 6.55
C ALA A 289 -26.49 0.60 7.71
N GLY A 290 -25.92 -0.11 8.69
CA GLY A 290 -26.66 -0.64 9.84
C GLY A 290 -27.65 -1.76 9.49
N ARG A 291 -27.54 -2.35 8.29
CA ARG A 291 -28.36 -3.48 7.84
C ARG A 291 -27.89 -4.76 8.55
N GLY A 292 -28.59 -5.17 9.60
CA GLY A 292 -28.34 -6.46 10.25
C GLY A 292 -28.61 -7.64 9.32
N PHE A 293 -27.95 -8.77 9.60
CA PHE A 293 -28.03 -10.00 8.79
C PHE A 293 -27.97 -11.26 9.65
N GLU A 294 -28.46 -12.36 9.09
CA GLU A 294 -28.53 -13.67 9.75
C GLU A 294 -27.51 -14.62 9.12
N ALA A 295 -27.12 -15.68 9.85
CA ALA A 295 -26.17 -16.69 9.37
C ALA A 295 -26.62 -17.41 8.09
N SER A 296 -27.91 -17.38 7.78
CA SER A 296 -28.48 -17.98 6.57
C SER A 296 -28.72 -16.99 5.45
N ALA A 297 -28.20 -15.76 5.52
CA ALA A 297 -28.19 -14.86 4.38
C ALA A 297 -27.43 -15.53 3.22
N ARG A 298 -28.04 -15.51 2.03
CA ARG A 298 -27.51 -16.11 0.79
C ARG A 298 -27.69 -15.19 -0.40
N GLU A 299 -27.85 -13.89 -0.14
CA GLU A 299 -28.12 -12.88 -1.17
C GLU A 299 -27.13 -11.73 -0.99
N THR A 300 -26.62 -11.23 -2.10
CA THR A 300 -25.69 -10.10 -2.10
C THR A 300 -26.30 -8.87 -1.43
N ALA A 301 -25.53 -8.24 -0.54
CA ALA A 301 -25.92 -7.07 0.20
C ALA A 301 -25.55 -5.78 -0.55
N VAL A 302 -26.53 -5.24 -1.30
CA VAL A 302 -26.37 -3.96 -2.01
C VAL A 302 -27.32 -2.89 -1.42
N PRO A 303 -26.91 -2.20 -0.34
CA PRO A 303 -27.71 -1.11 0.21
C PRO A 303 -27.85 0.04 -0.79
N ALA A 304 -28.98 0.75 -0.75
CA ALA A 304 -29.13 2.00 -1.48
C ALA A 304 -28.11 3.04 -0.97
N ALA A 305 -27.60 3.90 -1.85
CA ALA A 305 -26.55 4.86 -1.48
C ALA A 305 -26.97 5.76 -0.31
N GLU A 306 -28.25 6.13 -0.24
CA GLU A 306 -28.83 6.96 0.82
C GLU A 306 -28.90 6.25 2.18
N ALA A 307 -28.82 4.91 2.19
CA ALA A 307 -28.78 4.11 3.41
C ALA A 307 -27.35 4.00 4.00
N ILE A 308 -26.31 4.34 3.24
CA ILE A 308 -24.91 4.29 3.66
C ILE A 308 -24.57 5.55 4.46
N THR A 309 -25.15 5.65 5.65
CA THR A 309 -25.08 6.85 6.51
C THR A 309 -24.04 6.76 7.62
N ARG A 310 -23.45 5.59 7.86
CA ARG A 310 -22.46 5.38 8.93
C ARG A 310 -21.05 5.50 8.37
N ALA A 311 -20.13 5.91 9.24
CA ALA A 311 -18.69 5.88 9.03
C ALA A 311 -18.05 5.52 10.38
N PRO A 312 -17.90 4.22 10.69
CA PRO A 312 -17.54 3.80 12.05
C PRO A 312 -16.18 4.29 12.55
N GLY A 313 -15.24 4.57 11.65
CA GLY A 313 -13.96 5.20 11.99
C GLY A 313 -14.00 6.73 12.07
N ALA A 314 -15.11 7.35 11.66
CA ALA A 314 -15.21 8.80 11.59
C ALA A 314 -15.64 9.41 12.92
N GLU A 315 -15.03 10.54 13.28
CA GLU A 315 -15.42 11.33 14.45
C GLU A 315 -15.05 12.79 14.23
N ALA A 316 -15.87 13.73 14.71
CA ALA A 316 -15.47 15.12 14.79
C ALA A 316 -14.37 15.33 15.86
N ILE A 317 -13.11 15.36 15.41
CA ILE A 317 -11.95 15.65 16.27
C ILE A 317 -11.86 17.17 16.52
N SER A 318 -11.63 17.56 17.78
CA SER A 318 -11.39 18.95 18.15
C SER A 318 -9.90 19.19 18.28
N VAL A 319 -9.40 20.21 17.60
CA VAL A 319 -8.00 20.67 17.65
C VAL A 319 -8.00 22.17 17.96
N THR A 320 -7.29 22.60 19.00
CA THR A 320 -7.19 24.03 19.35
C THR A 320 -6.25 24.77 18.40
N PRO A 321 -6.28 26.12 18.33
CA PRO A 321 -5.34 26.86 17.52
C PRO A 321 -3.89 26.57 17.89
N LEU A 322 -3.04 26.42 16.88
CA LEU A 322 -1.63 26.09 17.03
C LEU A 322 -0.88 27.22 17.78
N GLN A 323 -0.02 26.83 18.70
CA GLN A 323 0.83 27.73 19.47
C GLN A 323 2.28 27.51 19.03
N LEU A 324 2.97 28.60 18.68
CA LEU A 324 4.37 28.56 18.25
C LEU A 324 5.27 29.22 19.30
N SER A 325 6.43 28.64 19.58
CA SER A 325 7.44 29.25 20.46
C SER A 325 8.09 30.50 19.88
N ALA A 326 8.11 30.64 18.55
CA ALA A 326 8.63 31.79 17.82
C ALA A 326 7.90 31.97 16.49
N ALA A 327 7.97 33.17 15.91
CA ALA A 327 7.39 33.50 14.61
C ALA A 327 8.41 33.47 13.44
N GLU A 328 9.69 33.30 13.77
CA GLU A 328 10.79 33.27 12.81
C GLU A 328 11.76 32.14 13.17
N VAL A 329 12.35 31.50 12.16
CA VAL A 329 13.33 30.43 12.32
C VAL A 329 14.36 30.46 11.18
N GLY A 330 15.63 30.20 11.50
CA GLY A 330 16.69 30.02 10.50
C GLY A 330 17.20 28.58 10.43
N PRO A 331 18.13 28.29 9.51
CA PRO A 331 18.79 26.98 9.42
C PRO A 331 19.41 26.53 10.75
N GLY A 332 19.17 25.28 11.15
CA GLY A 332 19.64 24.70 12.41
C GLY A 332 18.93 25.20 13.68
N GLU A 333 17.88 26.01 13.56
CA GLU A 333 17.01 26.43 14.66
C GLU A 333 15.67 25.69 14.58
N THR A 334 14.96 25.61 15.72
CA THR A 334 13.65 24.95 15.78
C THR A 334 12.55 25.82 16.38
N ILE A 335 11.32 25.56 15.96
CA ILE A 335 10.09 26.09 16.58
C ILE A 335 9.34 24.95 17.23
N LEU A 336 9.01 25.11 18.51
CA LEU A 336 8.08 24.22 19.18
C LEU A 336 6.66 24.60 18.76
N MET A 337 6.00 23.67 18.08
CA MET A 337 4.57 23.69 17.77
C MET A 337 3.82 22.95 18.88
N SER A 338 2.72 23.53 19.38
CA SER A 338 1.90 22.94 20.44
C SER A 338 0.41 23.14 20.17
N THR A 339 -0.39 22.09 20.37
CA THR A 339 -1.86 22.15 20.26
C THR A 339 -2.52 21.19 21.24
N ASP A 340 -3.75 21.47 21.65
CA ASP A 340 -4.57 20.50 22.38
C ASP A 340 -5.48 19.75 21.40
N ILE A 341 -5.54 18.43 21.52
CA ILE A 341 -6.33 17.52 20.68
C ILE A 341 -7.33 16.78 21.56
N THR A 342 -8.55 16.58 21.07
CA THR A 342 -9.59 15.78 21.74
C THR A 342 -10.36 14.95 20.71
N GLY A 343 -10.39 13.63 20.91
CA GLY A 343 -11.11 12.66 20.09
C GLY A 343 -10.96 11.24 20.65
N GLN A 344 -11.72 10.29 20.13
CA GLN A 344 -11.70 8.86 20.48
C GLN A 344 -11.18 7.99 19.33
N ASN A 345 -11.39 8.43 18.08
CA ASN A 345 -11.05 7.73 16.85
C ASN A 345 -9.89 8.40 16.11
N ILE A 346 -8.91 8.94 16.84
CA ILE A 346 -7.69 9.47 16.23
C ILE A 346 -6.90 8.29 15.65
N GLY A 347 -6.62 8.33 14.35
CA GLY A 347 -5.80 7.35 13.65
C GLY A 347 -4.34 7.80 13.63
N TYR A 348 -4.05 8.82 12.82
CA TYR A 348 -2.69 9.32 12.64
C TYR A 348 -2.64 10.84 12.82
N ILE A 349 -1.49 11.36 13.23
CA ILE A 349 -1.18 12.79 13.18
C ILE A 349 -0.04 12.96 12.20
N TYR A 350 -0.18 13.91 11.28
CA TYR A 350 0.85 14.24 10.30
C TYR A 350 1.43 15.63 10.55
N LEU A 351 2.71 15.79 10.31
CA LEU A 351 3.35 17.09 10.06
C LEU A 351 2.80 17.66 8.76
N PHE A 352 2.67 18.97 8.70
CA PHE A 352 2.48 19.71 7.45
C PHE A 352 3.42 20.90 7.44
N ALA A 353 4.18 21.06 6.36
CA ALA A 353 4.88 22.30 6.05
C ALA A 353 4.66 22.68 4.59
N GLY A 354 4.28 23.93 4.35
CA GLY A 354 4.08 24.45 3.00
C GLY A 354 4.64 25.85 2.81
N PHE A 355 5.28 26.09 1.67
CA PHE A 355 5.79 27.40 1.27
C PHE A 355 4.66 28.23 0.65
N VAL A 356 4.49 29.47 1.11
CA VAL A 356 3.45 30.38 0.62
C VAL A 356 3.97 31.20 -0.57
N ASP A 357 3.44 30.93 -1.76
CA ASP A 357 3.62 31.80 -2.91
C ASP A 357 2.56 32.92 -2.90
N GLN A 358 2.99 34.11 -2.50
CA GLN A 358 2.14 35.29 -2.44
C GLN A 358 1.67 35.79 -3.81
N ALA A 359 2.43 35.52 -4.88
CA ALA A 359 2.08 35.96 -6.22
C ALA A 359 1.01 35.05 -6.84
N ALA A 360 1.11 33.74 -6.59
CA ALA A 360 0.12 32.75 -7.02
C ALA A 360 -1.10 32.67 -6.08
N ASN A 361 -1.00 33.20 -4.85
CA ASN A 361 -1.97 32.99 -3.77
C ASN A 361 -2.19 31.48 -3.52
N ALA A 362 -1.09 30.75 -3.42
CA ALA A 362 -1.08 29.30 -3.29
C ALA A 362 -0.03 28.83 -2.29
N ILE A 363 -0.19 27.62 -1.77
CA ILE A 363 0.77 26.95 -0.88
C ILE A 363 1.38 25.76 -1.62
N PHE A 364 2.69 25.76 -1.81
CA PHE A 364 3.45 24.59 -2.21
C PHE A 364 3.64 23.67 -1.00
N VAL A 365 3.13 22.44 -1.07
CA VAL A 365 3.29 21.46 0.02
C VAL A 365 4.72 20.93 -0.02
N ALA A 366 5.53 21.34 0.94
CA ALA A 366 6.96 21.07 0.97
C ALA A 366 7.32 19.82 1.78
N ASP A 367 6.54 19.52 2.83
CA ASP A 367 6.78 18.38 3.70
C ASP A 367 5.48 17.87 4.35
N SER A 368 5.41 16.56 4.54
CA SER A 368 4.32 15.86 5.23
C SER A 368 4.78 14.49 5.70
N ASP A 369 4.83 14.28 7.01
CA ASP A 369 5.29 13.02 7.60
C ASP A 369 4.39 12.55 8.76
N TYR A 370 4.43 11.27 9.11
CA TYR A 370 3.81 10.76 10.33
C TYR A 370 4.50 11.34 11.56
N LEU A 371 3.71 11.71 12.56
CA LEU A 371 4.21 12.09 13.87
C LEU A 371 3.95 10.99 14.89
N GLU A 372 4.98 10.68 15.66
CA GLU A 372 4.96 9.59 16.63
C GLU A 372 4.04 9.87 17.82
N SER A 373 3.35 8.82 18.28
CA SER A 373 2.70 8.80 19.59
C SER A 373 3.67 8.36 20.67
N ALA A 374 3.48 8.91 21.88
CA ALA A 374 4.17 8.48 23.09
C ALA A 374 3.88 7.02 23.48
N ASP A 375 2.76 6.45 23.02
CA ASP A 375 2.47 5.01 23.06
C ASP A 375 2.37 4.49 21.63
N THR A 376 3.43 3.83 21.17
CA THR A 376 3.47 3.13 19.88
C THR A 376 3.47 1.63 20.14
N ARG A 377 2.58 0.91 19.45
CA ARG A 377 2.47 -0.55 19.53
C ARG A 377 2.98 -1.18 18.25
N GLU A 378 3.36 -2.45 18.37
CA GLU A 378 3.83 -3.28 17.28
C GLU A 378 3.09 -4.61 17.28
N LEU A 379 2.71 -5.07 16.10
CA LEU A 379 2.25 -6.44 15.87
C LEU A 379 2.85 -6.98 14.59
N ASN A 380 3.62 -8.07 14.70
CA ASN A 380 4.26 -8.75 13.57
C ASN A 380 5.08 -7.81 12.66
N GLY A 381 5.81 -6.86 13.25
CA GLY A 381 6.63 -5.89 12.53
C GLY A 381 5.87 -4.66 12.00
N ILE A 382 4.57 -4.53 12.27
CA ILE A 382 3.78 -3.35 11.89
C ILE A 382 3.57 -2.48 13.12
N PHE A 383 4.03 -1.23 13.02
CA PHE A 383 3.86 -0.23 14.07
C PHE A 383 2.58 0.59 13.87
N TYR A 384 1.94 0.96 14.97
CA TYR A 384 0.78 1.84 14.93
C TYR A 384 0.66 2.69 16.22
N PRO A 385 0.13 3.92 16.11
CA PRO A 385 0.02 4.82 17.25
C PRO A 385 -1.16 4.45 18.15
N VAL A 386 -1.00 4.74 19.44
CA VAL A 386 -2.09 4.76 20.42
C VAL A 386 -2.17 6.17 20.98
N TRP A 387 -3.30 6.84 20.73
CA TRP A 387 -3.57 8.19 21.23
C TRP A 387 -4.42 8.14 22.50
N PRO A 388 -4.31 9.13 23.41
CA PRO A 388 -5.25 9.26 24.52
C PRO A 388 -6.70 9.37 24.02
N GLU A 389 -7.56 8.44 24.42
CA GLU A 389 -8.96 8.37 23.96
C GLU A 389 -9.89 9.16 24.88
N GLY A 390 -10.70 10.05 24.30
CA GLY A 390 -11.79 10.73 25.02
C GLY A 390 -11.34 11.77 26.05
N GLU A 391 -10.04 11.99 26.19
CA GLU A 391 -9.42 13.02 27.02
C GLU A 391 -8.70 14.05 26.13
N THR A 392 -8.60 15.27 26.62
CA THR A 392 -7.79 16.29 25.96
C THR A 392 -6.32 16.07 26.31
N PHE A 393 -5.45 16.01 25.31
CA PHE A 393 -4.00 15.97 25.49
C PHE A 393 -3.32 17.07 24.69
N THR A 394 -2.20 17.56 25.20
CA THR A 394 -1.33 18.51 24.50
C THR A 394 -0.35 17.72 23.66
N PHE A 395 -0.28 18.05 22.38
CA PHE A 395 0.65 17.49 21.41
C PHE A 395 1.71 18.53 21.06
N GLU A 396 2.98 18.14 21.10
CA GLU A 396 4.11 19.03 20.86
C GLU A 396 5.09 18.42 19.85
N PHE A 397 5.61 19.26 18.95
CA PHE A 397 6.64 18.86 17.98
C PHE A 397 7.60 20.03 17.72
N ALA A 398 8.91 19.75 17.69
CA ALA A 398 9.92 20.74 17.36
C ALA A 398 10.21 20.68 15.85
N TRP A 399 9.76 21.69 15.11
CA TRP A 399 9.95 21.78 13.67
C TRP A 399 11.25 22.52 13.32
N GLU A 400 12.02 21.96 12.38
CA GLU A 400 13.19 22.57 11.76
C GLU A 400 12.86 22.92 10.29
N PRO A 401 13.30 24.08 9.75
CA PRO A 401 13.00 24.48 8.39
C PRO A 401 13.87 23.74 7.36
N VAL A 402 13.61 22.44 7.18
CA VAL A 402 14.23 21.59 6.14
C VAL A 402 13.20 21.16 5.11
N VAL A 403 13.67 20.91 3.89
CA VAL A 403 12.89 20.31 2.80
C VAL A 403 13.68 19.17 2.16
N PHE A 404 12.99 18.31 1.44
CA PHE A 404 13.59 17.15 0.79
C PHE A 404 13.66 17.33 -0.72
N ALA A 405 14.71 16.78 -1.32
CA ALA A 405 14.96 16.82 -2.75
C ALA A 405 15.38 15.45 -3.27
N ILE A 406 15.18 15.24 -4.56
CA ILE A 406 15.75 14.12 -5.30
C ILE A 406 16.93 14.66 -6.12
N SER A 407 18.07 13.97 -6.05
CA SER A 407 19.28 14.28 -6.80
C SER A 407 19.63 13.17 -7.77
N ASP A 408 19.94 13.55 -9.01
CA ASP A 408 20.52 12.65 -10.03
C ASP A 408 22.06 12.67 -10.05
N GLY A 409 22.67 13.33 -9.05
CA GLY A 409 24.11 13.56 -8.96
C GLY A 409 24.61 14.77 -9.75
N THR A 410 23.76 15.40 -10.57
CA THR A 410 24.06 16.64 -11.30
C THR A 410 23.09 17.77 -10.99
N THR A 411 21.82 17.42 -10.80
CA THR A 411 20.69 18.30 -10.52
C THR A 411 19.97 17.77 -9.28
N SER A 412 19.53 18.68 -8.42
CA SER A 412 18.70 18.38 -7.25
C SER A 412 17.41 19.17 -7.35
N GLU A 413 16.27 18.50 -7.23
CA GLU A 413 14.94 19.08 -7.35
C GLU A 413 14.12 18.77 -6.10
N VAL A 414 13.48 19.78 -5.51
CA VAL A 414 12.64 19.62 -4.31
C VAL A 414 11.44 18.73 -4.63
N ALA A 415 11.13 17.80 -3.73
CA ALA A 415 10.05 16.85 -3.90
C ALA A 415 9.30 16.61 -2.59
N LEU A 416 8.00 16.36 -2.68
CA LEU A 416 7.19 15.93 -1.55
C LEU A 416 7.37 14.42 -1.35
N PHE A 417 8.13 14.04 -0.32
CA PHE A 417 8.24 12.65 0.12
C PHE A 417 7.06 12.32 1.02
N SER A 418 6.25 11.33 0.63
CA SER A 418 5.09 10.89 1.40
C SER A 418 5.37 9.53 2.04
N PRO A 419 5.32 9.39 3.38
CA PRO A 419 5.60 8.12 4.05
C PRO A 419 4.50 7.09 3.78
N GLU A 420 4.89 5.84 3.55
CA GLU A 420 3.93 4.74 3.38
C GLU A 420 3.50 4.11 4.70
N THR A 421 4.43 4.02 5.67
CA THR A 421 4.23 3.26 6.91
C THR A 421 4.50 4.13 8.13
N TYR A 422 3.65 4.02 9.15
CA TYR A 422 3.86 4.68 10.45
C TYR A 422 4.89 3.92 11.30
N GLY A 423 5.67 4.66 12.09
CA GLY A 423 6.47 4.11 13.20
C GLY A 423 7.78 3.46 12.80
N GLU A 424 8.08 3.43 11.49
CA GLU A 424 9.44 3.22 11.02
C GLU A 424 10.23 4.53 11.22
N SER A 425 11.49 4.42 11.65
CA SER A 425 12.38 5.59 11.70
C SER A 425 12.51 6.20 10.31
N PHE A 426 12.81 7.49 10.18
CA PHE A 426 12.97 8.11 8.85
C PHE A 426 14.02 7.40 7.96
N GLU A 427 14.96 6.66 8.57
CA GLU A 427 15.97 5.87 7.88
C GLU A 427 15.35 4.58 7.29
N GLU A 428 14.49 3.91 8.06
CA GLU A 428 13.88 2.63 7.71
C GLU A 428 12.55 2.78 6.95
N ALA A 429 11.90 3.94 7.06
CA ALA A 429 10.64 4.26 6.42
C ALA A 429 10.73 4.24 4.89
N THR A 430 9.70 3.68 4.26
CA THR A 430 9.52 3.80 2.82
C THR A 430 8.76 5.09 2.50
N TYR A 431 9.37 5.92 1.66
CA TYR A 431 8.79 7.18 1.20
C TYR A 431 8.51 7.13 -0.29
N THR A 432 7.44 7.79 -0.69
CA THR A 432 7.02 7.86 -2.09
C THR A 432 7.13 9.26 -2.64
N VAL A 433 7.54 9.37 -3.91
CA VAL A 433 7.48 10.60 -4.68
C VAL A 433 6.75 10.34 -5.99
N ASP A 434 5.72 11.12 -6.25
CA ASP A 434 4.91 11.01 -7.45
C ASP A 434 5.43 11.91 -8.57
N GLY A 435 5.26 11.45 -9.81
CA GLY A 435 5.78 12.13 -10.98
C GLY A 435 5.28 11.56 -12.31
N ILE A 436 5.81 12.12 -13.40
CA ILE A 436 5.65 11.61 -14.75
C ILE A 436 6.96 10.99 -15.18
N TYR A 437 6.93 9.69 -15.45
CA TYR A 437 8.06 8.97 -16.03
C TYR A 437 8.01 9.07 -17.55
N THR A 438 9.11 9.48 -18.17
CA THR A 438 9.27 9.60 -19.62
C THR A 438 10.36 8.65 -20.10
N TYR A 439 9.99 7.68 -20.94
CA TYR A 439 10.96 6.76 -21.55
C TYR A 439 11.83 7.49 -22.57
N ALA A 440 13.15 7.31 -22.48
CA ALA A 440 14.12 7.85 -23.44
C ALA A 440 13.87 7.30 -24.85
N ASP A 441 13.48 6.02 -24.92
CA ASP A 441 13.08 5.38 -26.16
C ASP A 441 11.61 5.71 -26.46
N GLY A 442 11.40 6.49 -27.52
CA GLY A 442 10.07 6.82 -28.02
C GLY A 442 9.34 7.96 -27.30
N GLY A 443 9.76 8.37 -26.10
CA GLY A 443 9.17 9.50 -25.38
C GLY A 443 7.77 9.22 -24.79
N GLU A 444 7.40 7.94 -24.64
CA GLU A 444 6.15 7.58 -23.98
C GLU A 444 6.17 8.06 -22.52
N GLN A 445 5.04 8.56 -22.04
CA GLN A 445 4.89 9.06 -20.67
C GLN A 445 3.89 8.24 -19.89
N ARG A 446 4.15 8.09 -18.58
CA ARG A 446 3.24 7.45 -17.64
C ARG A 446 3.32 8.12 -16.28
N TYR A 447 2.19 8.23 -15.59
CA TYR A 447 2.21 8.48 -14.16
C TYR A 447 3.05 7.41 -13.46
N ALA A 448 3.95 7.84 -12.58
CA ALA A 448 4.84 6.97 -11.85
C ALA A 448 5.05 7.42 -10.41
N ARG A 449 5.38 6.45 -9.56
CA ARG A 449 5.73 6.61 -8.16
C ARG A 449 7.11 6.03 -7.91
N LEU A 450 8.01 6.84 -7.37
CA LEU A 450 9.31 6.41 -6.88
C LEU A 450 9.18 6.01 -5.41
N LEU A 451 9.75 4.86 -5.03
CA LEU A 451 9.83 4.41 -3.63
C LEU A 451 11.27 4.55 -3.16
N PHE A 452 11.49 5.31 -2.10
CA PHE A 452 12.78 5.55 -1.46
C PHE A 452 12.84 4.89 -0.08
N GLN A 453 14.00 4.36 0.29
CA GLN A 453 14.26 3.84 1.63
C GLN A 453 15.76 3.95 1.96
N ASN A 454 16.10 4.36 3.18
CA ASN A 454 17.47 4.68 3.59
C ASN A 454 18.14 5.69 2.63
N GLY A 455 17.37 6.68 2.18
CA GLY A 455 17.81 7.72 1.25
C GLY A 455 18.09 7.28 -0.19
N LEU A 456 17.77 6.03 -0.54
CA LEU A 456 18.04 5.46 -1.86
C LEU A 456 16.76 5.09 -2.58
N LEU A 457 16.70 5.34 -3.89
CA LEU A 457 15.63 4.85 -4.74
C LEU A 457 15.65 3.30 -4.77
N ARG A 458 14.53 2.69 -4.40
CA ARG A 458 14.36 1.22 -4.35
C ARG A 458 13.55 0.69 -5.51
N GLN A 459 12.48 1.38 -5.88
CA GLN A 459 11.53 0.90 -6.88
C GLN A 459 10.88 2.08 -7.63
N VAL A 460 10.48 1.83 -8.88
CA VAL A 460 9.68 2.74 -9.69
C VAL A 460 8.43 2.00 -10.14
N LEU A 461 7.25 2.49 -9.77
CA LEU A 461 5.96 1.93 -10.19
C LEU A 461 5.32 2.85 -11.22
N GLY A 462 4.93 2.32 -12.37
CA GLY A 462 4.14 3.02 -13.39
C GLY A 462 2.68 2.57 -13.39
N PHE A 463 1.76 3.51 -13.59
CA PHE A 463 0.32 3.25 -13.54
C PHE A 463 -0.31 3.25 -14.93
N ASN A 464 -1.21 2.31 -15.19
CA ASN A 464 -1.78 2.10 -16.53
C ASN A 464 -2.85 3.12 -16.94
N ASN A 465 -3.35 3.94 -16.01
CA ASN A 465 -4.31 5.01 -16.33
C ASN A 465 -3.64 6.24 -16.97
N GLY A 466 -2.30 6.29 -17.03
CA GLY A 466 -1.52 7.29 -17.76
C GLY A 466 -1.51 8.70 -17.16
N GLU A 467 -2.61 9.15 -16.57
CA GLU A 467 -2.85 10.52 -16.11
C GLU A 467 -3.02 10.63 -14.58
N SER A 468 -3.04 9.51 -13.84
CA SER A 468 -3.22 9.51 -12.38
C SER A 468 -2.65 8.26 -11.71
N GLU A 469 -2.52 8.32 -10.38
CA GLU A 469 -2.18 7.22 -9.47
C GLU A 469 -3.22 6.10 -9.37
N THR A 470 -4.32 6.16 -10.12
CA THR A 470 -5.35 5.12 -10.12
C THR A 470 -5.05 4.07 -11.18
N GLY A 471 -5.51 2.84 -10.95
CA GLY A 471 -5.35 1.73 -11.90
C GLY A 471 -4.22 0.77 -11.52
N ALA A 472 -3.98 -0.21 -12.38
CA ALA A 472 -3.05 -1.30 -12.07
C ALA A 472 -1.59 -0.80 -12.17
N PRO A 473 -0.81 -0.89 -11.09
CA PRO A 473 0.61 -0.56 -11.11
C PRO A 473 1.43 -1.66 -11.78
N ARG A 474 2.60 -1.29 -12.31
CA ARG A 474 3.64 -2.21 -12.76
C ARG A 474 5.01 -1.62 -12.48
N GLU A 475 5.95 -2.43 -12.03
CA GLU A 475 7.33 -1.99 -11.89
C GLU A 475 7.96 -1.58 -13.24
N ILE A 476 8.62 -0.42 -13.23
CA ILE A 476 9.47 0.09 -14.29
C ILE A 476 10.93 -0.14 -13.86
N ILE A 477 11.75 -0.69 -14.75
CA ILE A 477 13.21 -0.78 -14.55
C ILE A 477 13.85 0.39 -15.31
N PRO A 478 14.31 1.44 -14.62
CA PRO A 478 14.85 2.61 -15.32
C PRO A 478 16.09 2.29 -16.13
N GLN A 479 16.26 2.99 -17.24
CA GLN A 479 17.43 2.98 -18.10
C GLN A 479 18.06 4.38 -18.13
N SER A 480 19.37 4.45 -18.39
CA SER A 480 20.06 5.73 -18.58
C SER A 480 19.44 6.52 -19.73
N GLY A 481 19.14 7.79 -19.47
CA GLY A 481 18.44 8.72 -20.37
C GLY A 481 16.94 8.83 -20.12
N ASP A 482 16.31 7.90 -19.40
CA ASP A 482 14.92 8.04 -18.99
C ASP A 482 14.78 9.26 -18.06
N GLN A 483 13.61 9.87 -18.01
CA GLN A 483 13.38 11.08 -17.21
C GLN A 483 12.24 10.89 -16.22
N PHE A 484 12.31 11.62 -15.12
CA PHE A 484 11.25 11.72 -14.14
C PHE A 484 10.97 13.19 -13.84
N THR A 485 9.77 13.64 -14.18
CA THR A 485 9.27 14.98 -13.85
C THR A 485 8.48 14.89 -12.56
N ILE A 486 8.94 15.56 -11.50
CA ILE A 486 8.28 15.54 -10.19
C ILE A 486 6.90 16.19 -10.32
N LEU A 487 5.90 15.60 -9.68
CA LEU A 487 4.57 16.18 -9.57
C LEU A 487 4.45 16.89 -8.22
N GLU A 488 4.51 18.21 -8.27
CA GLU A 488 4.38 19.10 -7.12
C GLU A 488 2.92 19.24 -6.68
N ARG A 489 2.70 19.30 -5.36
CA ARG A 489 1.37 19.50 -4.79
C ARG A 489 1.19 20.94 -4.35
N TRP A 490 0.15 21.58 -4.88
CA TRP A 490 -0.20 22.98 -4.62
C TRP A 490 -1.61 23.10 -4.03
N MET A 491 -1.80 23.98 -3.06
CA MET A 491 -3.10 24.36 -2.50
C MET A 491 -3.42 25.80 -2.90
N ASP A 492 -4.37 25.99 -3.82
CA ASP A 492 -4.81 27.32 -4.23
C ASP A 492 -5.72 27.92 -3.16
N LEU A 493 -5.51 29.19 -2.82
CA LEU A 493 -6.23 29.86 -1.75
C LEU A 493 -7.29 30.83 -2.28
N ASP A 494 -8.39 30.99 -1.54
CA ASP A 494 -9.36 32.05 -1.74
C ASP A 494 -8.89 33.39 -1.14
N SER A 495 -9.70 34.43 -1.30
CA SER A 495 -9.41 35.77 -0.75
C SER A 495 -9.35 35.83 0.78
N SER A 496 -9.86 34.81 1.48
CA SER A 496 -9.80 34.65 2.93
C SER A 496 -8.67 33.72 3.40
N GLY A 497 -7.86 33.18 2.48
CA GLY A 497 -6.80 32.22 2.80
C GLY A 497 -7.29 30.79 2.99
N GLY A 498 -8.56 30.49 2.68
CA GLY A 498 -9.10 29.13 2.68
C GLY A 498 -8.69 28.37 1.44
N VAL A 499 -8.41 27.07 1.56
CA VAL A 499 -8.05 26.22 0.41
C VAL A 499 -9.26 26.06 -0.51
N MET A 500 -9.15 26.54 -1.74
CA MET A 500 -10.16 26.38 -2.80
C MET A 500 -10.05 25.03 -3.51
N GLN A 501 -8.83 24.64 -3.86
CA GLN A 501 -8.54 23.39 -4.55
C GLN A 501 -7.11 22.94 -4.25
N VAL A 502 -6.90 21.63 -4.37
CA VAL A 502 -5.56 21.04 -4.39
C VAL A 502 -5.28 20.65 -5.83
N ALA A 503 -4.16 21.11 -6.37
CA ALA A 503 -3.73 20.85 -7.73
C ALA A 503 -2.36 20.17 -7.72
N THR A 504 -2.12 19.37 -8.75
CA THR A 504 -0.81 18.80 -9.03
C THR A 504 -0.23 19.53 -10.24
N GLN A 505 1.04 19.92 -10.17
CA GLN A 505 1.75 20.61 -11.24
C GLN A 505 3.08 19.92 -11.56
N GLU A 506 3.53 19.97 -12.81
CA GLU A 506 4.86 19.48 -13.17
C GLU A 506 5.94 20.43 -12.62
N GLY A 507 6.82 19.89 -11.79
CA GLY A 507 7.98 20.58 -11.24
C GLY A 507 9.26 20.28 -12.01
N GLY A 508 10.36 20.18 -11.27
CA GLY A 508 11.68 19.82 -11.79
C GLY A 508 11.72 18.47 -12.49
N THR A 509 12.58 18.33 -13.51
CA THR A 509 12.79 17.07 -14.23
C THR A 509 14.21 16.58 -14.02
N LEU A 510 14.34 15.34 -13.56
CA LEU A 510 15.60 14.65 -13.33
C LEU A 510 15.83 13.61 -14.42
N THR A 511 17.09 13.34 -14.76
CA THR A 511 17.45 12.34 -15.78
C THR A 511 18.15 11.17 -15.13
N PHE A 512 17.62 9.97 -15.33
CA PHE A 512 18.27 8.73 -14.89
C PHE A 512 19.63 8.60 -15.60
N GLY A 513 20.70 8.52 -14.82
CA GLY A 513 22.06 8.29 -15.31
C GLY A 513 22.58 6.90 -14.94
N ASP A 514 23.89 6.76 -14.86
CA ASP A 514 24.53 5.53 -14.37
C ASP A 514 24.45 5.38 -12.84
N GLN A 515 24.09 6.45 -12.13
CA GLN A 515 23.89 6.48 -10.68
C GLN A 515 22.40 6.56 -10.35
N PRO A 516 21.96 5.98 -9.22
CA PRO A 516 20.56 6.06 -8.82
C PRO A 516 20.22 7.47 -8.37
N PHE A 517 18.94 7.77 -8.37
CA PHE A 517 18.45 8.92 -7.62
C PHE A 517 18.66 8.70 -6.13
N VAL A 518 19.10 9.77 -5.48
CA VAL A 518 19.29 9.82 -4.03
C VAL A 518 18.41 10.90 -3.44
N TRP A 519 17.95 10.65 -2.23
CA TRP A 519 17.37 11.66 -1.36
C TRP A 519 18.45 12.65 -0.93
N GLU A 520 18.12 13.94 -0.90
CA GLU A 520 18.90 14.98 -0.23
C GLU A 520 18.01 15.79 0.74
N THR A 521 18.57 16.15 1.89
CA THR A 521 17.96 17.11 2.81
C THR A 521 18.57 18.49 2.57
N LEU A 522 17.72 19.49 2.35
CA LEU A 522 18.11 20.87 2.07
C LEU A 522 17.53 21.81 3.12
N ASP A 523 18.21 22.94 3.35
CA ASP A 523 17.62 24.05 4.10
C ASP A 523 16.43 24.62 3.31
N ALA A 524 15.32 24.89 4.00
CA ALA A 524 14.17 25.53 3.39
C ALA A 524 14.52 26.94 2.90
N ALA A 525 13.95 27.35 1.76
CA ALA A 525 14.18 28.68 1.21
C ALA A 525 13.65 29.76 2.17
N ALA A 526 14.30 30.93 2.22
CA ALA A 526 13.79 32.05 3.00
C ALA A 526 12.42 32.51 2.46
N GLY A 527 11.45 32.71 3.34
CA GLY A 527 10.09 33.08 2.95
C GLY A 527 9.04 32.78 4.01
N THR A 528 7.78 32.89 3.62
CA THR A 528 6.63 32.61 4.49
C THR A 528 6.22 31.15 4.34
N TYR A 529 6.11 30.44 5.46
CA TYR A 529 5.65 29.06 5.51
C TYR A 529 4.38 28.95 6.35
N VAL A 530 3.55 27.97 6.00
CA VAL A 530 2.43 27.49 6.81
C VAL A 530 2.87 26.15 7.38
N ILE A 531 2.94 26.05 8.70
CA ILE A 531 3.34 24.82 9.40
C ILE A 531 2.22 24.38 10.34
N GLY A 532 2.14 23.08 10.63
CA GLY A 532 1.25 22.58 11.66
C GLY A 532 1.00 21.09 11.58
N PHE A 533 -0.19 20.70 12.04
CA PHE A 533 -0.59 19.31 12.17
C PHE A 533 -1.82 19.01 11.35
N ILE A 534 -1.87 17.83 10.75
CA ILE A 534 -3.08 17.25 10.18
C ILE A 534 -3.45 16.05 11.03
N VAL A 535 -4.51 16.17 11.83
CA VAL A 535 -5.02 15.03 12.61
C VAL A 535 -6.00 14.25 11.73
N SER A 536 -5.79 12.95 11.57
CA SER A 536 -6.69 12.07 10.83
C SER A 536 -7.49 11.19 11.79
N ASP A 537 -8.78 10.99 11.50
CA ASP A 537 -9.55 9.92 12.12
C ASP A 537 -9.32 8.56 11.44
N LEU A 538 -9.93 7.50 11.98
CA LEU A 538 -9.83 6.11 11.48
C LEU A 538 -10.60 5.87 10.17
N ASP A 539 -11.40 6.83 9.69
CA ASP A 539 -12.06 6.75 8.37
C ASP A 539 -11.28 7.52 7.29
N GLY A 540 -10.25 8.28 7.69
CA GLY A 540 -9.39 9.07 6.83
C GLY A 540 -9.78 10.55 6.72
N ASN A 541 -10.74 11.04 7.53
CA ASN A 541 -11.08 12.46 7.55
C ASN A 541 -9.95 13.25 8.22
N ARG A 542 -9.64 14.42 7.67
CA ARG A 542 -8.50 15.25 8.08
C ARG A 542 -8.96 16.53 8.78
N TYR A 543 -8.35 16.84 9.92
CA TYR A 543 -8.59 17.99 10.78
C TYR A 543 -7.30 18.80 10.89
N PRO A 544 -7.04 19.69 9.91
CA PRO A 544 -5.81 20.48 9.89
C PRO A 544 -5.84 21.63 10.90
N VAL A 545 -4.71 21.89 11.53
CA VAL A 545 -4.41 23.12 12.29
C VAL A 545 -3.07 23.65 11.83
N TYR A 546 -3.03 24.92 11.46
CA TYR A 546 -1.83 25.55 10.92
C TYR A 546 -1.59 26.93 11.53
N GLU A 547 -0.33 27.37 11.47
CA GLU A 547 0.06 28.75 11.75
C GLU A 547 1.17 29.20 10.78
N THR A 548 1.31 30.50 10.61
CA THR A 548 2.31 31.07 9.71
C THR A 548 3.62 31.36 10.44
N VAL A 549 4.74 31.06 9.77
CA VAL A 549 6.10 31.35 10.23
C VAL A 549 6.93 31.99 9.11
N THR A 550 7.95 32.76 9.46
CA THR A 550 8.96 33.25 8.52
C THR A 550 10.26 32.44 8.64
N VAL A 551 10.70 31.83 7.55
CA VAL A 551 12.04 31.25 7.41
C VAL A 551 12.99 32.34 6.90
N ARG A 552 14.15 32.52 7.56
CA ARG A 552 15.07 33.65 7.32
C ARG A 552 16.43 33.28 6.74
#